data_AF-A0A087KHN1-F1
#
_entry.id   AF-A0A087KHN1-F1
#
_cell.length_a   1.000
_cell.length_b   1.000
_cell.length_c   1.000
_cell.angle_alpha   90.00
_cell.angle_beta   90.00
_cell.angle_gamma   90.00
#
_symmetry.space_group_name_H-M   'P 1'
#
loop_
_entity.id
_entity.type
_entity.pdbx_description
1 polymer ?
#
loop_
_entity_poly.entity_id
_entity_poly.type
_entity_poly.pdbx_seq_one_letter_code
_entity_poly.pdbx_strand_id
1 'polypeptide(L)'
;PKNVAGAAENQMLVVLRNRIKIFYRPKGIAGSPEKVTEQLRFSLKQQAGQWVMAATNDSGFYASFIKAAAVVGGKEVPFKVDMVAPKSQVSWKLEKGAGSPAGAQKVKFTLVNDYGGHTSAEASLN
;
A
#
# COMPACT_ATOMS: atom_id res chain seq x y z
N PRO A 1 -28.56 4.95 -18.84
CA PRO A 1 -28.51 5.13 -20.31
C PRO A 1 -29.23 3.98 -21.02
N LYS A 2 -30.33 4.27 -21.73
CA LYS A 2 -30.95 3.31 -22.66
C LYS A 2 -30.19 3.40 -23.98
N ASN A 3 -29.47 2.34 -24.33
CA ASN A 3 -28.94 2.14 -25.68
C ASN A 3 -30.09 1.66 -26.56
N VAL A 4 -30.43 2.41 -27.60
CA VAL A 4 -31.36 1.96 -28.64
C VAL A 4 -30.63 2.11 -29.97
N ALA A 5 -30.12 1.00 -30.49
CA ALA A 5 -29.58 0.89 -31.85
C ALA A 5 -30.43 -0.13 -32.62
N GLY A 6 -30.65 0.15 -33.91
CA GLY A 6 -31.47 -0.64 -34.82
C GLY A 6 -31.00 -2.09 -34.93
N ALA A 7 -31.95 -2.98 -35.22
CA ALA A 7 -31.89 -4.43 -35.01
C ALA A 7 -30.89 -5.25 -35.89
N ALA A 8 -29.88 -4.63 -36.52
CA ALA A 8 -29.00 -5.30 -37.48
C ALA A 8 -27.50 -4.93 -37.39
N GLU A 9 -27.02 -4.38 -36.28
CA GLU A 9 -25.58 -4.11 -36.08
C GLU A 9 -25.00 -4.95 -34.93
N ASN A 10 -23.73 -5.37 -35.07
CA ASN A 10 -22.99 -6.07 -34.02
C ASN A 10 -22.79 -5.16 -32.81
N GLN A 11 -23.30 -5.55 -31.65
CA GLN A 11 -23.22 -4.75 -30.43
C GLN A 11 -22.16 -5.30 -29.46
N MET A 12 -21.32 -4.40 -28.93
CA MET A 12 -20.46 -4.69 -27.78
C MET A 12 -21.01 -3.98 -26.54
N LEU A 13 -21.36 -4.75 -25.52
CA LEU A 13 -21.77 -4.22 -24.21
C LEU A 13 -20.54 -4.07 -23.32
N VAL A 14 -20.26 -2.85 -22.88
CA VAL A 14 -19.22 -2.57 -21.87
C VAL A 14 -19.90 -2.39 -20.52
N VAL A 15 -19.56 -3.25 -19.55
CA VAL A 15 -20.01 -3.14 -18.16
C VAL A 15 -18.81 -2.84 -17.27
N LEU A 16 -18.91 -1.77 -16.48
CA LEU A 16 -17.86 -1.32 -15.55
C LEU A 16 -18.19 -1.79 -14.14
N ARG A 17 -17.23 -2.43 -13.46
CA ARG A 17 -17.32 -2.78 -12.04
C ARG A 17 -16.30 -1.96 -11.24
N ASN A 18 -16.80 -1.04 -10.43
CA ASN A 18 -15.97 -0.24 -9.53
C ASN A 18 -15.91 -0.88 -8.14
N ARG A 19 -14.74 -0.80 -7.49
CA ARG A 19 -14.54 -1.17 -6.07
C ARG A 19 -13.90 0.00 -5.35
N ILE A 20 -14.57 0.51 -4.32
CA ILE A 20 -14.12 1.65 -3.51
C ILE A 20 -13.99 1.19 -2.07
N LYS A 21 -12.95 1.63 -1.36
CA LYS A 21 -12.77 1.39 0.07
C LYS A 21 -13.61 2.39 0.86
N ILE A 22 -14.44 1.91 1.79
CA ILE A 22 -15.23 2.75 2.72
C ILE A 22 -14.64 2.57 4.12
N PHE A 23 -14.29 3.68 4.78
CA PHE A 23 -13.71 3.68 6.11
C PHE A 23 -14.67 4.34 7.10
N TYR A 24 -15.09 3.59 8.13
CA TYR A 24 -15.80 4.17 9.26
C TYR A 24 -14.79 4.77 10.26
N ARG A 25 -15.03 6.01 10.70
CA ARG A 25 -14.17 6.73 11.65
C ARG A 25 -14.97 7.27 12.83
N PRO A 26 -14.99 6.55 13.96
CA PRO A 26 -15.53 7.08 15.20
C PRO A 26 -14.88 8.40 15.59
N LYS A 27 -15.62 9.23 16.33
CA LYS A 27 -15.04 10.39 17.02
C LYS A 27 -14.05 9.91 18.07
N GLY A 28 -12.94 10.63 18.27
CA GLY A 28 -11.97 10.35 19.34
C GLY A 28 -10.83 9.38 18.98
N ILE A 29 -10.64 9.02 17.70
CA ILE A 29 -9.40 8.35 17.29
C ILE A 29 -8.22 9.28 17.58
N ALA A 30 -7.23 8.80 18.32
CA ALA A 30 -6.02 9.56 18.61
C ALA A 30 -5.18 9.81 17.34
N GLY A 31 -4.67 11.03 17.20
CA GLY A 31 -3.88 11.45 16.05
C GLY A 31 -4.73 11.96 14.88
N SER A 32 -4.14 12.04 13.69
CA SER A 32 -4.81 12.48 12.47
C SER A 32 -4.41 11.60 11.28
N PRO A 33 -5.27 11.46 10.26
CA PRO A 33 -5.00 10.61 9.10
C PRO A 33 -3.78 11.10 8.28
N GLU A 34 -3.45 12.39 8.34
CA GLU A 34 -2.28 12.97 7.67
C GLU A 34 -0.96 12.49 8.31
N LYS A 35 -0.97 12.10 9.58
CA LYS A 35 0.20 11.66 10.35
C LYS A 35 0.40 10.15 10.37
N VAL A 36 -0.30 9.40 9.51
CA VAL A 36 -0.17 7.94 9.44
C VAL A 36 1.25 7.53 9.01
N THR A 37 1.87 8.28 8.10
CA THR A 37 3.24 8.03 7.62
C THR A 37 4.27 8.00 8.74
N GLU A 38 4.10 8.86 9.75
CA GLU A 38 4.99 8.98 10.92
C GLU A 38 4.83 7.81 11.91
N GLN A 39 3.71 7.08 11.84
CA GLN A 39 3.37 5.98 12.74
C GLN A 39 3.50 4.60 12.08
N LEU A 40 4.16 4.55 10.93
CA LEU A 40 4.51 3.31 10.24
C LEU A 40 5.94 2.92 10.58
N ARG A 41 6.12 1.68 11.04
CA ARG A 41 7.44 1.09 11.28
C ARG A 41 7.67 -0.12 10.39
N PHE A 42 8.88 -0.27 9.89
CA PHE A 42 9.26 -1.35 9.00
C PHE A 42 10.43 -2.14 9.57
N SER A 43 10.41 -3.45 9.38
CA SER A 43 11.56 -4.31 9.62
C SER A 43 11.69 -5.34 8.52
N LEU A 44 12.94 -5.68 8.20
CA LEU A 44 13.28 -6.63 7.15
C LEU A 44 13.87 -7.89 7.80
N LYS A 45 13.25 -9.04 7.56
CA LYS A 45 13.71 -10.33 8.09
C LYS A 45 13.78 -11.40 7.02
N GLN A 46 14.57 -12.44 7.26
CA GLN A 46 14.48 -13.67 6.49
C GLN A 46 13.55 -14.65 7.21
N GLN A 47 12.63 -15.26 6.45
CA GLN A 47 11.75 -16.31 6.93
C GLN A 47 11.66 -17.40 5.86
N ALA A 48 12.00 -18.64 6.24
CA ALA A 48 12.01 -19.80 5.34
C ALA A 48 12.79 -19.55 4.01
N GLY A 49 13.94 -18.87 4.11
CA GLY A 49 14.79 -18.56 2.94
C GLY A 49 14.22 -17.46 2.01
N GLN A 50 13.23 -16.70 2.45
CA GLN A 50 12.68 -15.56 1.73
C GLN A 50 12.80 -14.28 2.55
N TRP A 51 13.06 -13.16 1.89
CA TRP A 51 12.98 -11.85 2.52
C TRP A 51 11.52 -11.45 2.74
N VAL A 52 11.24 -10.95 3.93
CA VAL A 52 9.91 -10.51 4.36
C VAL A 52 10.02 -9.12 4.96
N MET A 53 9.27 -8.17 4.39
CA MET A 53 9.09 -6.84 4.94
C MET A 53 7.89 -6.86 5.88
N ALA A 54 8.12 -6.68 7.18
CA ALA A 54 7.05 -6.45 8.14
C ALA A 54 6.75 -4.96 8.22
N ALA A 55 5.48 -4.60 8.06
CA ALA A 55 4.99 -3.23 8.22
C ALA A 55 4.03 -3.18 9.40
N THR A 56 4.35 -2.35 10.39
CA THR A 56 3.53 -2.13 11.58
C THR A 56 2.89 -0.75 11.47
N ASN A 57 1.58 -0.69 11.67
CA ASN A 57 0.82 0.54 11.71
C ASN A 57 0.34 0.78 13.14
N ASP A 58 0.98 1.70 13.84
CA ASP A 58 0.60 2.08 15.20
C ASP A 58 -0.46 3.16 15.24
N SER A 59 -0.90 3.67 14.08
CA SER A 59 -1.97 4.66 14.03
C SER A 59 -3.34 4.02 14.25
N GLY A 60 -4.33 4.88 14.54
CA GLY A 60 -5.74 4.52 14.55
C GLY A 60 -6.40 4.52 13.17
N PHE A 61 -5.65 4.70 12.09
CA PHE A 61 -6.17 4.84 10.72
C PHE A 61 -5.60 3.76 9.80
N TYR A 62 -6.32 3.42 8.75
CA TYR A 62 -5.81 2.50 7.73
C TYR A 62 -4.71 3.17 6.90
N ALA A 63 -3.58 2.49 6.72
CA ALA A 63 -2.54 2.92 5.79
C ALA A 63 -2.75 2.25 4.43
N SER A 64 -3.26 2.99 3.45
CA SER A 64 -3.51 2.47 2.09
C SER A 64 -2.30 2.67 1.18
N PHE A 65 -1.42 1.67 1.10
CA PHE A 65 -0.25 1.71 0.22
C PHE A 65 -0.62 1.55 -1.25
N ILE A 66 0.08 2.28 -2.13
CA ILE A 66 0.04 2.06 -3.59
C ILE A 66 1.37 1.53 -4.13
N LYS A 67 2.49 1.86 -3.48
CA LYS A 67 3.82 1.35 -3.79
C LYS A 67 4.73 1.46 -2.58
N ALA A 68 5.69 0.56 -2.51
CA ALA A 68 6.84 0.68 -1.63
C ALA A 68 8.07 0.02 -2.24
N ALA A 69 9.24 0.48 -1.81
CA ALA A 69 10.53 -0.06 -2.20
C ALA A 69 11.51 -0.01 -1.03
N ALA A 70 12.30 -1.06 -0.89
CA ALA A 70 13.45 -1.07 0.01
C ALA A 70 14.61 -0.33 -0.68
N VAL A 71 15.34 0.51 0.04
CA VAL A 71 16.46 1.26 -0.54
C VAL A 71 17.79 0.64 -0.14
N VAL A 72 18.51 0.12 -1.13
CA VAL A 72 19.82 -0.54 -0.98
C VAL A 72 20.85 0.26 -1.76
N GLY A 73 21.81 0.87 -1.07
CA GLY A 73 22.86 1.66 -1.73
C GLY A 73 22.32 2.76 -2.67
N GLY A 74 21.20 3.38 -2.31
CA GLY A 74 20.52 4.40 -3.13
C GLY A 74 19.60 3.86 -4.22
N LYS A 75 19.59 2.54 -4.49
CA LYS A 75 18.69 1.91 -5.47
C LYS A 75 17.41 1.43 -4.80
N GLU A 76 16.30 1.57 -5.51
CA GLU A 76 14.99 1.11 -5.06
C GLU A 76 14.73 -0.33 -5.52
N VAL A 77 14.42 -1.20 -4.56
CA VAL A 77 13.99 -2.59 -4.74
C VAL A 77 12.50 -2.66 -4.44
N PRO A 78 11.61 -2.57 -5.45
CA PRO A 78 10.17 -2.53 -5.24
C PRO A 78 9.64 -3.87 -4.74
N PHE A 79 8.58 -3.83 -3.95
CA PHE A 79 7.88 -5.02 -3.50
C PHE A 79 6.37 -4.81 -3.45
N LYS A 80 5.62 -5.91 -3.53
CA LYS A 80 4.16 -5.87 -3.48
C LYS A 80 3.69 -5.47 -2.08
N VAL A 81 2.76 -4.53 -2.04
CA VAL A 81 2.19 -3.97 -0.82
C VAL A 81 0.68 -4.03 -0.87
N ASP A 82 0.08 -3.93 0.31
CA ASP A 82 -1.36 -3.80 0.48
C ASP A 82 -1.66 -2.82 1.63
N MET A 83 -2.92 -2.65 1.95
CA MET A 83 -3.38 -1.86 3.06
C MET A 83 -2.99 -2.48 4.41
N VAL A 84 -2.58 -1.64 5.35
CA VAL A 84 -2.29 -2.05 6.73
C VAL A 84 -3.36 -1.51 7.65
N ALA A 85 -4.02 -2.39 8.40
CA ALA A 85 -5.10 -2.00 9.31
C ALA A 85 -4.57 -1.19 10.51
N PRO A 86 -5.42 -0.39 11.18
CA PRO A 86 -5.06 0.28 12.43
C PRO A 86 -4.51 -0.70 13.46
N LYS A 87 -3.51 -0.29 14.24
CA LYS A 87 -2.93 -1.07 15.36
C LYS A 87 -2.58 -2.51 14.97
N SER A 88 -2.10 -2.71 13.76
CA SER A 88 -1.84 -4.04 13.21
C SER A 88 -0.48 -4.14 12.55
N GLN A 89 -0.08 -5.36 12.23
CA GLN A 89 1.11 -5.66 11.46
C GLN A 89 0.76 -6.58 10.30
N VAL A 90 1.37 -6.34 9.15
CA VAL A 90 1.36 -7.25 8.00
C VAL A 90 2.78 -7.60 7.59
N SER A 91 2.93 -8.71 6.85
CA SER A 91 4.21 -9.16 6.31
C SER A 91 4.09 -9.38 4.82
N TRP A 92 4.91 -8.69 4.03
CA TRP A 92 4.97 -8.83 2.59
C TRP A 92 6.20 -9.61 2.18
N LYS A 93 6.01 -10.65 1.37
CA LYS A 93 7.11 -11.42 0.78
C LYS A 93 7.73 -10.63 -0.36
N LEU A 94 9.05 -10.51 -0.36
CA LEU A 94 9.78 -9.88 -1.45
C LEU A 94 10.05 -10.94 -2.52
N GLU A 95 9.56 -10.68 -3.73
CA GLU A 95 9.63 -11.64 -4.85
C GLU A 95 11.09 -11.89 -5.26
N LYS A 96 11.42 -13.16 -5.52
CA LYS A 96 12.73 -13.55 -6.03
C LYS A 96 12.89 -12.95 -7.45
N GLY A 97 13.80 -12.01 -7.62
CA GLY A 97 14.12 -11.39 -8.92
C GLY A 97 13.99 -9.86 -8.98
N ALA A 98 13.34 -9.23 -7.99
CA ALA A 98 13.19 -7.77 -7.94
C ALA A 98 14.47 -7.01 -7.49
N GLY A 99 15.57 -7.72 -7.26
CA GLY A 99 16.76 -7.23 -6.57
C GLY A 99 16.81 -7.71 -5.11
N SER A 100 18.01 -7.86 -4.55
CA SER A 100 18.17 -8.25 -3.15
C SER A 100 17.90 -7.06 -2.23
N PRO A 101 17.02 -7.17 -1.23
CA PRO A 101 16.82 -6.13 -0.22
C PRO A 101 17.90 -6.18 0.88
N ALA A 102 18.89 -7.08 0.77
CA ALA A 102 19.97 -7.18 1.74
C ALA A 102 20.75 -5.85 1.81
N GLY A 103 20.98 -5.35 3.03
CA GLY A 103 21.61 -4.05 3.26
C GLY A 103 20.67 -2.86 3.03
N ALA A 104 19.37 -3.08 2.90
CA ALA A 104 18.41 -1.98 2.91
C ALA A 104 18.46 -1.23 4.25
N GLN A 105 18.46 0.09 4.19
CA GLN A 105 18.49 0.95 5.39
C GLN A 105 17.16 1.66 5.62
N LYS A 106 16.35 1.78 4.57
CA LYS A 106 15.08 2.50 4.60
C LYS A 106 14.08 1.91 3.60
N VAL A 107 12.82 2.23 3.83
CA VAL A 107 11.70 1.98 2.92
C VAL A 107 11.19 3.32 2.41
N LYS A 108 11.08 3.47 1.09
CA LYS A 108 10.27 4.53 0.50
C LYS A 108 8.90 3.97 0.19
N PHE A 109 7.86 4.73 0.47
CA PHE A 109 6.49 4.29 0.23
C PHE A 109 5.58 5.45 -0.11
N THR A 110 4.47 5.15 -0.77
CA THR A 110 3.43 6.11 -1.07
C THR A 110 2.08 5.56 -0.60
N LEU A 111 1.36 6.39 0.14
CA LEU A 111 0.00 6.14 0.59
C LEU A 111 -1.01 6.94 -0.24
N VAL A 112 -2.25 6.49 -0.25
CA VAL A 112 -3.40 7.27 -0.70
C VAL A 112 -4.08 7.90 0.52
N ASN A 113 -4.27 9.22 0.47
CA ASN A 113 -4.97 9.98 1.50
C ASN A 113 -6.49 10.02 1.25
N ASP A 114 -7.21 10.69 2.14
CA ASP A 114 -8.69 10.70 2.14
C ASP A 114 -9.31 11.45 0.95
N TYR A 115 -8.53 12.29 0.30
CA TYR A 115 -8.92 13.03 -0.90
C TYR A 115 -8.55 12.27 -2.18
N GLY A 116 -8.03 11.04 -2.06
CA GLY A 116 -7.51 10.25 -3.18
C GLY A 116 -6.11 10.70 -3.65
N GLY A 117 -5.51 11.69 -2.97
CA GLY A 117 -4.17 12.19 -3.26
C GLY A 117 -3.07 11.24 -2.78
N HIS A 118 -1.88 11.37 -3.36
CA HIS A 118 -0.73 10.54 -3.02
C HIS A 118 0.19 11.25 -2.03
N THR A 119 0.57 10.56 -0.95
CA THR A 119 1.51 11.05 0.06
C THR A 119 2.71 10.12 0.12
N SER A 120 3.89 10.62 -0.29
CA SER A 120 5.14 9.85 -0.27
C SER A 120 5.93 10.15 1.00
N ALA A 121 6.54 9.12 1.57
CA ALA A 121 7.38 9.22 2.75
C ALA A 121 8.50 8.17 2.71
N GLU A 122 9.48 8.36 3.60
CA GLU A 122 10.56 7.39 3.84
C GLU A 122 10.60 7.06 5.33
N ALA A 123 10.91 5.80 5.67
CA ALA A 123 11.12 5.36 7.04
C ALA A 123 12.37 4.48 7.11
N SER A 124 13.19 4.68 8.13
CA SER A 124 14.32 3.81 8.41
C SER A 124 13.83 2.40 8.79
N LEU A 125 14.60 1.39 8.40
CA LEU A 125 14.37 0.02 8.85
C LEU A 125 14.86 -0.15 10.29
N ASN A 126 14.06 -0.87 11.08
CA ASN A 126 14.41 -1.33 12.42
C ASN A 126 15.15 -2.68 12.37
#